data_AF-A0A813IJ58-F1
#
_entry.id   AF-A0A813IJ58-F1
#
_cell.length_a   1.000
_cell.length_b   1.000
_cell.length_c   1.000
_cell.angle_alpha   90.00
_cell.angle_beta   90.00
_cell.angle_gamma   90.00
#
_symmetry.space_group_name_H-M   'P 1'
#
loop_
_entity.id
_entity.type
_entity.pdbx_description
1 polymer ?
#
loop_
_entity_poly.entity_id
_entity_poly.type
_entity_poly.pdbx_seq_one_letter_code
_entity_poly.pdbx_strand_id
1 'polypeptide(L)'
;ATFLDEAVELLQPYRFALVFENKLVPGYVTEKIVNAFLAGSIPIYWGSRAVLDLFNPEAFVYANEIQGAGDDYLPQDPLLGLERVVDFVMKLALDANGLRRMATAPVVDAARLQRYFSWHRSVRQGLLGDKVLGASLPTRISEALTG
;
A
#
# COMPACT_ATOMS: atom_id res chain seq x y z
N ALA A 1 -6.26 -19.50 12.71
CA ALA A 1 -5.99 -18.14 12.22
C ALA A 1 -5.25 -17.39 13.31
N THR A 2 -4.11 -16.79 12.97
CA THR A 2 -3.48 -15.77 13.79
C THR A 2 -4.25 -14.45 13.63
N PHE A 3 -3.98 -13.46 14.49
CA PHE A 3 -4.55 -12.11 14.35
C PHE A 3 -4.29 -11.49 12.96
N LEU A 4 -3.16 -11.84 12.32
CA LEU A 4 -2.82 -11.34 10.99
C LEU A 4 -3.67 -11.98 9.89
N ASP A 5 -3.97 -13.28 10.01
CA ASP A 5 -4.82 -13.98 9.05
C ASP A 5 -6.24 -13.39 9.07
N GLU A 6 -6.78 -13.14 10.27
CA GLU A 6 -8.10 -12.53 10.45
C GLU A 6 -8.15 -11.11 9.86
N ALA A 7 -7.10 -10.31 10.07
CA ALA A 7 -7.02 -8.96 9.49
C ALA A 7 -7.08 -8.99 7.96
N VAL A 8 -6.41 -9.95 7.31
CA VAL A 8 -6.45 -10.11 5.84
C VAL A 8 -7.84 -10.54 5.38
N GLU A 9 -8.44 -11.53 6.03
CA GLU A 9 -9.79 -12.03 5.71
C GLU A 9 -10.86 -10.94 5.84
N LEU A 10 -10.75 -10.09 6.87
CA LEU A 10 -11.67 -8.96 7.10
C LEU A 10 -11.58 -7.88 6.01
N LEU A 11 -10.39 -7.65 5.45
CA LEU A 11 -10.17 -6.63 4.43
C LEU A 11 -10.54 -7.12 3.02
N GLN A 12 -10.46 -8.43 2.78
CA GLN A 12 -10.63 -9.06 1.46
C GLN A 12 -11.90 -8.65 0.68
N PRO A 13 -13.08 -8.44 1.31
CA PRO A 13 -14.28 -8.03 0.58
C PRO A 13 -14.24 -6.60 0.03
N TYR A 14 -13.27 -5.77 0.42
CA TYR A 14 -13.25 -4.35 0.15
C TYR A 14 -12.21 -3.97 -0.90
N ARG A 15 -12.59 -3.06 -1.80
CA ARG A 15 -11.68 -2.50 -2.82
C ARG A 15 -10.56 -1.65 -2.22
N PHE A 16 -10.84 -1.00 -1.10
CA PHE A 16 -9.91 -0.12 -0.38
C PHE A 16 -9.85 -0.51 1.09
N ALA A 17 -8.69 -0.34 1.71
CA ALA A 17 -8.47 -0.57 3.13
C ALA A 17 -7.84 0.66 3.79
N LEU A 18 -8.48 1.21 4.83
CA LEU A 18 -7.93 2.31 5.62
C LEU A 18 -6.89 1.76 6.60
N VAL A 19 -5.62 2.05 6.36
CA VAL A 19 -4.48 1.46 7.11
C VAL A 19 -3.60 2.55 7.71
N PHE A 20 -4.20 3.37 8.56
CA PHE A 20 -3.50 4.46 9.24
C PHE A 20 -2.66 3.91 10.40
N GLU A 21 -1.48 4.48 10.57
CA GLU A 21 -0.68 4.23 11.76
C GLU A 21 -1.21 4.99 12.97
N ASN A 22 -0.99 4.40 14.14
CA ASN A 22 -1.45 5.00 15.39
C ASN A 22 -0.75 6.33 15.70
N LYS A 23 0.43 6.58 15.10
CA LYS A 23 1.24 7.77 15.30
C LYS A 23 2.03 8.08 14.02
N LEU A 24 2.25 9.36 13.77
CA LEU A 24 3.18 9.84 12.76
C LEU A 24 4.56 9.97 13.38
N VAL A 25 5.41 8.97 13.16
CA VAL A 25 6.78 8.90 13.68
C VAL A 25 7.69 8.45 12.54
N PRO A 26 8.81 9.14 12.25
CA PRO A 26 9.74 8.73 11.21
C PRO A 26 10.16 7.26 11.34
N GLY A 27 10.02 6.50 10.25
CA GLY A 27 10.35 5.07 10.18
C GLY A 27 9.29 4.13 10.77
N TYR A 28 8.20 4.64 11.36
CA TYR A 28 7.14 3.80 11.94
C TYR A 28 6.17 3.33 10.86
N VAL A 29 6.40 2.11 10.37
CA VAL A 29 5.54 1.39 9.42
C VAL A 29 5.29 -0.01 9.99
N THR A 30 4.03 -0.42 10.06
CA THR A 30 3.61 -1.69 10.67
C THR A 30 3.01 -2.64 9.63
N GLU A 31 2.53 -3.80 10.08
CA GLU A 31 1.90 -4.83 9.26
C GLU A 31 0.62 -4.36 8.54
N LYS A 32 -0.02 -3.26 8.98
CA LYS A 32 -1.34 -2.85 8.48
C LYS A 32 -1.37 -2.70 6.95
N ILE A 33 -0.38 -2.03 6.38
CA ILE A 33 -0.30 -1.86 4.92
C ILE A 33 -0.06 -3.20 4.20
N VAL A 34 0.71 -4.10 4.79
CA VAL A 34 0.95 -5.45 4.25
C VAL A 34 -0.34 -6.28 4.28
N ASN A 35 -1.12 -6.21 5.35
CA ASN A 35 -2.40 -6.91 5.46
C ASN A 35 -3.38 -6.45 4.35
N ALA A 36 -3.44 -5.15 4.05
CA ALA A 36 -4.24 -4.63 2.95
C ALA A 36 -3.79 -5.16 1.59
N PHE A 37 -2.48 -5.16 1.30
CA PHE A 37 -1.96 -5.75 0.08
C PHE A 37 -2.28 -7.23 -0.04
N LEU A 38 -2.07 -8.02 1.02
CA LEU A 38 -2.37 -9.45 1.05
C LEU A 38 -3.87 -9.74 0.84
N ALA A 39 -4.74 -8.85 1.32
CA ALA A 39 -6.19 -8.93 1.13
C ALA A 39 -6.63 -8.62 -0.32
N GLY A 40 -5.73 -8.07 -1.15
CA GLY A 40 -6.05 -7.60 -2.50
C GLY A 40 -6.76 -6.24 -2.51
N SER A 41 -6.81 -5.54 -1.37
CA SER A 41 -7.36 -4.19 -1.26
C SER A 41 -6.29 -3.16 -1.59
N ILE A 42 -6.69 -2.02 -2.15
CA ILE A 42 -5.82 -0.85 -2.31
C ILE A 42 -5.66 -0.18 -0.93
N PRO A 43 -4.44 -0.08 -0.37
CA PRO A 43 -4.26 0.59 0.90
C PRO A 43 -4.46 2.11 0.78
N ILE A 44 -5.14 2.69 1.76
CA ILE A 44 -5.16 4.13 2.03
C ILE A 44 -4.30 4.33 3.28
N TYR A 45 -3.04 4.68 3.07
CA TYR A 45 -2.03 4.72 4.12
C TYR A 45 -1.80 6.14 4.61
N TRP A 46 -1.73 6.28 5.93
CA TRP A 46 -1.25 7.47 6.62
C TRP A 46 -0.26 7.04 7.70
N GLY A 47 0.87 7.72 7.79
CA GLY A 47 1.98 7.31 8.66
C GLY A 47 3.31 7.80 8.12
N SER A 48 4.41 7.12 8.44
CA SER A 48 5.73 7.60 8.02
C SER A 48 5.94 7.55 6.51
N ARG A 49 6.61 8.57 5.97
CA ARG A 49 7.12 8.66 4.60
C ARG A 49 8.06 7.52 4.24
N ALA A 50 8.68 6.85 5.21
CA ALA A 50 9.49 5.64 4.99
C ALA A 50 8.72 4.54 4.23
N VAL A 51 7.39 4.54 4.28
CA VAL A 51 6.53 3.66 3.48
C VAL A 51 6.83 3.75 1.97
N LEU A 52 7.21 4.93 1.47
CA LEU A 52 7.51 5.18 0.05
C LEU A 52 8.83 4.53 -0.41
N ASP A 53 9.72 4.23 0.55
CA ASP A 53 10.96 3.50 0.28
C ASP A 53 10.76 1.99 0.38
N LEU A 54 9.78 1.54 1.18
CA LEU A 54 9.44 0.12 1.38
C LEU A 54 8.54 -0.43 0.28
N PHE A 55 7.54 0.35 -0.16
CA PHE A 55 6.53 -0.06 -1.12
C PHE A 55 6.46 0.89 -2.31
N ASN A 56 5.98 0.39 -3.44
CA ASN A 56 5.78 1.21 -4.64
C ASN A 56 4.66 2.25 -4.41
N PRO A 57 4.94 3.56 -4.50
CA PRO A 57 3.92 4.61 -4.33
C PRO A 57 2.77 4.52 -5.34
N GLU A 58 2.94 3.82 -6.46
CA GLU A 58 1.87 3.60 -7.44
C GLU A 58 0.87 2.52 -7.02
N ALA A 59 1.16 1.72 -5.97
CA ALA A 59 0.32 0.62 -5.53
C ALA A 59 -0.66 0.97 -4.40
N PHE A 60 -0.59 2.18 -3.86
CA PHE A 60 -1.44 2.60 -2.74
C PHE A 60 -1.70 4.11 -2.74
N VAL A 61 -2.67 4.55 -1.94
CA VAL A 61 -2.96 5.98 -1.72
C VAL A 61 -2.17 6.47 -0.52
N TYR A 62 -1.22 7.39 -0.73
CA TYR A 62 -0.47 8.03 0.34
C TYR A 62 -1.20 9.29 0.84
N ALA A 63 -1.94 9.14 1.94
CA ALA A 63 -2.84 10.17 2.45
C ALA A 63 -2.09 11.42 2.95
N ASN A 64 -0.89 11.28 3.52
CA ASN A 64 -0.13 12.43 4.02
C ASN A 64 0.10 13.48 2.94
N GLU A 65 0.48 13.07 1.72
CA GLU A 65 0.75 13.99 0.62
C GLU A 65 -0.51 14.77 0.22
N ILE A 66 -1.67 14.10 0.16
CA ILE A 66 -2.96 14.72 -0.18
C ILE A 66 -3.42 15.66 0.94
N GLN A 67 -3.16 15.30 2.19
CA GLN A 67 -3.42 16.16 3.34
C GLN A 67 -2.47 17.37 3.39
N GLY A 68 -1.32 17.29 2.73
CA GLY A 68 -0.23 18.26 2.89
C GLY A 68 0.48 18.09 4.23
N ALA A 69 0.62 16.86 4.74
CA ALA A 69 1.32 16.47 5.96
C ALA A 69 2.71 15.88 5.66
N GLY A 70 3.63 15.96 6.62
CA GLY A 70 4.95 15.31 6.58
C GLY A 70 5.28 14.63 7.90
N ASP A 71 6.37 13.85 7.96
CA ASP A 71 6.70 13.04 9.16
C ASP A 71 6.88 13.87 10.45
N ASP A 72 7.20 15.15 10.31
CA ASP A 72 7.47 16.10 11.38
C ASP A 72 6.44 17.24 11.49
N TYR A 73 5.40 17.25 10.67
CA TYR A 73 4.35 18.26 10.75
C TYR A 73 2.97 17.77 10.29
N LEU A 74 1.94 18.21 11.02
CA LEU A 74 0.54 18.00 10.67
C LEU A 74 0.00 19.21 9.88
N PRO A 75 -1.01 19.00 9.02
CA PRO A 75 -1.65 20.10 8.30
C PRO A 75 -2.35 21.04 9.28
N GLN A 76 -2.41 22.33 8.93
CA GLN A 76 -3.10 23.34 9.75
C GLN A 76 -4.59 23.05 9.92
N ASP A 77 -5.22 22.48 8.87
CA ASP A 77 -6.59 22.00 8.88
C ASP A 77 -6.64 20.50 8.54
N PRO A 78 -6.65 19.61 9.55
CA PRO A 78 -6.71 18.18 9.35
C PRO A 78 -8.01 17.68 8.70
N LEU A 79 -9.14 18.37 8.95
CA LEU A 79 -10.44 17.95 8.41
C LEU A 79 -10.50 18.22 6.92
N LEU A 80 -10.10 19.42 6.48
CA LEU A 80 -9.99 19.73 5.06
C LEU A 80 -8.99 18.81 4.36
N GLY A 81 -7.91 18.41 5.04
CA GLY A 81 -6.99 17.40 4.54
C GLY A 81 -7.68 16.05 4.29
N LEU A 82 -8.49 15.57 5.23
CA LEU A 82 -9.23 14.32 5.08
C LEU A 82 -10.29 14.41 3.98
N GLU A 83 -10.98 15.55 3.82
CA GLU A 83 -11.92 15.75 2.72
C GLU A 83 -11.24 15.60 1.35
N ARG A 84 -10.02 16.14 1.19
CA ARG A 84 -9.24 15.94 -0.04
C ARG A 84 -8.88 14.47 -0.29
N VAL A 85 -8.58 13.72 0.77
CA VAL A 85 -8.31 12.27 0.66
C VAL A 85 -9.56 11.52 0.21
N VAL A 86 -10.72 11.84 0.80
CA VAL A 86 -12.01 11.26 0.41
C VAL A 86 -12.31 11.56 -1.06
N ASP A 87 -12.19 12.82 -1.49
CA ASP A 87 -12.40 13.22 -2.87
C ASP A 87 -11.50 12.46 -3.84
N PHE A 88 -10.22 12.29 -3.49
CA PHE A 88 -9.27 11.55 -4.30
C PHE A 88 -9.69 10.07 -4.43
N VAL A 89 -10.00 9.41 -3.31
CA VAL A 89 -10.40 8.00 -3.30
C VAL A 89 -11.71 7.79 -4.07
N MET A 90 -12.68 8.71 -3.94
CA MET A 90 -13.93 8.64 -4.69
C MET A 90 -13.71 8.81 -6.19
N LYS A 91 -12.85 9.74 -6.62
CA LYS A 91 -12.47 9.89 -8.04
C LYS A 91 -11.78 8.64 -8.56
N LEU A 92 -10.84 8.08 -7.80
CA LEU A 92 -10.14 6.84 -8.15
C LEU A 92 -11.11 5.66 -8.25
N ALA A 93 -12.08 5.55 -7.35
CA ALA A 93 -13.09 4.49 -7.37
C ALA A 93 -14.02 4.54 -8.59
N LEU A 94 -14.15 5.72 -9.22
CA LEU A 94 -14.93 5.95 -10.45
C LEU A 94 -14.08 5.85 -11.73
N ASP A 95 -12.76 6.00 -11.64
CA ASP A 95 -11.83 5.79 -12.76
C ASP A 95 -11.38 4.33 -12.82
N ALA A 96 -12.09 3.51 -13.60
CA ALA A 96 -11.78 2.09 -13.77
C ALA A 96 -10.31 1.83 -14.22
N ASN A 97 -9.75 2.71 -15.05
CA ASN A 97 -8.38 2.56 -15.52
C ASN A 97 -7.38 2.94 -14.43
N GLY A 98 -7.60 4.04 -13.72
CA GLY A 98 -6.79 4.45 -12.57
C GLY A 98 -6.81 3.41 -11.45
N LEU A 99 -7.99 2.92 -11.12
CA LEU A 99 -8.16 1.86 -10.12
C LEU A 99 -7.40 0.61 -10.50
N ARG A 100 -7.55 0.15 -11.75
CA ARG A 100 -6.83 -1.02 -12.26
C ARG A 100 -5.32 -0.81 -12.24
N ARG A 101 -4.83 0.35 -12.67
CA ARG A 101 -3.39 0.66 -12.64
C ARG A 101 -2.83 0.54 -11.23
N MET A 102 -3.47 1.19 -10.25
CA MET A 102 -3.01 1.14 -8.86
C MET A 102 -3.07 -0.27 -8.28
N ALA A 103 -4.18 -0.97 -8.48
CA ALA A 103 -4.39 -2.30 -7.92
C ALA A 103 -3.48 -3.39 -8.52
N THR A 104 -2.96 -3.17 -9.73
CA THR A 104 -2.04 -4.08 -10.42
C THR A 104 -0.58 -3.63 -10.38
N ALA A 105 -0.30 -2.46 -9.83
CA ALA A 105 1.06 -1.97 -9.70
C ALA A 105 1.87 -2.93 -8.80
N PRO A 106 3.15 -3.21 -9.13
CA PRO A 106 3.99 -4.06 -8.29
C PRO A 106 4.07 -3.46 -6.89
N VAL A 107 3.72 -4.23 -5.85
CA VAL A 107 3.71 -3.76 -4.46
C VAL A 107 5.13 -3.47 -3.95
N VAL A 108 6.07 -4.35 -4.30
CA VAL A 108 7.46 -4.25 -3.91
C VAL A 108 8.36 -4.27 -5.15
N ASP A 109 9.39 -3.44 -5.12
CA ASP A 109 10.42 -3.38 -6.16
C ASP A 109 11.70 -4.09 -5.67
N ALA A 110 12.29 -4.90 -6.56
CA ALA A 110 13.56 -5.59 -6.36
C ALA A 110 14.66 -4.66 -5.89
N ALA A 111 14.74 -3.50 -6.53
CA ALA A 111 15.78 -2.51 -6.25
C ALA A 111 15.58 -1.91 -4.85
N ARG A 112 14.33 -1.76 -4.40
CA ARG A 112 13.99 -1.28 -3.05
C ARG A 112 14.34 -2.31 -1.99
N LEU A 113 13.99 -3.59 -2.19
CA LEU A 113 14.36 -4.66 -1.27
C LEU A 113 15.87 -4.82 -1.11
N GLN A 114 16.64 -4.64 -2.18
CA GLN A 114 18.11 -4.69 -2.13
C GLN A 114 18.73 -3.59 -1.27
N ARG A 115 18.04 -2.47 -1.03
CA ARG A 115 18.53 -1.40 -0.14
C ARG A 115 18.41 -1.77 1.33
N TYR A 116 17.35 -2.49 1.70
CA TYR A 116 17.04 -2.81 3.10
C TYR A 116 17.56 -4.19 3.53
N PHE A 117 17.74 -5.11 2.58
CA PHE A 117 18.22 -6.47 2.87
C PHE A 117 19.57 -6.73 2.22
N SER A 118 20.54 -7.14 3.04
CA SER A 118 21.82 -7.63 2.56
C SER A 118 21.66 -9.05 2.04
N TRP A 119 22.04 -9.27 0.79
CA TRP A 119 21.95 -10.59 0.17
C TRP A 119 23.27 -11.33 0.35
N HIS A 120 23.20 -12.56 0.88
CA HIS A 120 24.38 -13.43 0.90
C HIS A 120 24.89 -13.62 -0.54
N ARG A 121 26.22 -13.68 -0.75
CA ARG A 121 26.82 -13.74 -2.10
C ARG A 121 26.36 -14.93 -2.94
N SER A 122 25.89 -16.01 -2.30
CA SER A 122 25.29 -17.16 -2.98
C SER A 122 23.84 -16.96 -3.42
N VAL A 123 23.18 -15.88 -2.98
CA VAL A 123 21.82 -15.45 -3.37
C VAL A 123 21.92 -14.38 -4.47
N ARG A 124 22.98 -14.44 -5.27
CA ARG A 124 23.04 -13.69 -6.53
C ARG A 124 22.01 -14.30 -7.48
N GLN A 125 20.97 -13.54 -7.81
CA GLN A 125 20.00 -13.82 -8.88
C GLN A 125 19.19 -15.12 -8.75
N GLY A 126 18.81 -15.57 -7.54
CA GLY A 126 18.17 -16.88 -7.36
C GLY A 126 16.93 -16.89 -6.47
N LEU A 127 15.85 -17.47 -7.01
CA LEU A 127 14.64 -18.00 -6.36
C LEU A 127 13.73 -17.04 -5.57
N LEU A 128 14.26 -16.17 -4.71
CA LEU A 128 13.43 -15.21 -3.98
C LEU A 128 13.13 -13.97 -4.82
N GLY A 129 14.09 -13.54 -5.67
CA GLY A 129 13.84 -12.51 -6.69
C GLY A 129 12.67 -12.91 -7.57
N ASP A 130 12.69 -14.12 -8.14
CA ASP A 130 11.60 -14.59 -9.00
C ASP A 130 10.27 -14.79 -8.25
N LYS A 131 10.30 -15.18 -6.96
CA LYS A 131 9.09 -15.39 -6.14
C LYS A 131 8.50 -14.11 -5.54
N VAL A 132 9.31 -13.11 -5.19
CA VAL A 132 8.86 -11.85 -4.58
C VAL A 132 8.56 -10.80 -5.66
N LEU A 133 9.25 -10.86 -6.81
CA LEU A 133 9.07 -9.94 -7.92
C LEU A 133 8.14 -10.46 -9.01
N GLY A 134 7.91 -11.78 -9.05
CA GLY A 134 6.99 -12.43 -9.98
C GLY A 134 5.64 -12.83 -9.39
N ALA A 135 5.43 -12.70 -8.07
CA ALA A 135 4.13 -12.98 -7.46
C ALA A 135 3.19 -11.80 -7.67
N SER A 136 2.44 -11.82 -8.78
CA SER A 136 1.17 -11.12 -8.84
C SER A 136 0.26 -11.65 -7.72
N LEU A 137 -0.27 -10.75 -6.89
CA LEU A 137 -1.35 -11.08 -5.96
C LEU A 137 -2.52 -11.73 -6.70
N PRO A 138 -3.31 -12.60 -6.03
CA PRO A 138 -4.37 -13.37 -6.68
C PRO A 138 -5.30 -12.48 -7.51
N THR A 139 -5.48 -12.90 -8.75
CA THR A 139 -6.27 -12.27 -9.81
C THR A 139 -7.74 -12.15 -9.41
N ARG A 140 -8.13 -11.09 -8.67
CA ARG A 140 -9.55 -10.75 -8.47
C ARG A 140 -9.90 -9.26 -8.62
N ILE A 141 -8.97 -8.41 -9.06
CA ILE A 141 -9.33 -7.06 -9.51
C ILE A 141 -9.88 -7.08 -10.96
N SER A 142 -9.57 -8.10 -11.76
CA SER A 142 -10.07 -8.19 -13.14
C SER A 142 -11.56 -8.52 -13.25
N GLU A 143 -12.14 -9.23 -12.28
CA GLU A 143 -13.54 -9.68 -12.31
C GLU A 143 -14.52 -8.60 -11.80
N ALA A 144 -14.06 -7.67 -10.97
CA ALA A 144 -14.88 -6.57 -10.44
C ALA A 144 -15.00 -5.36 -11.39
N LEU A 145 -14.36 -5.40 -12.56
CA LEU A 145 -14.37 -4.33 -13.57
C LEU A 145 -15.16 -4.71 -14.83
N THR A 146 -15.82 -5.86 -14.83
CA THR A 146 -16.65 -6.37 -15.94
C THR A 146 -18.14 -6.49 -15.57
N GLY A 147 -18.55 -5.95 -14.42
CA GLY A 147 -19.93 -5.92 -13.94
C GLY A 147 -20.49 -4.51 -13.87
#